data_AF-A0A3D4QRF6-F1
#
_entry.id   AF-A0A3D4QRF6-F1
#
_cell.length_a   1.000
_cell.length_b   1.000
_cell.length_c   1.000
_cell.angle_alpha   90.00
_cell.angle_beta   90.00
_cell.angle_gamma   90.00
#
_symmetry.space_group_name_H-M   'P 1'
#
loop_
_entity.id
_entity.type
_entity.pdbx_description
1 polymer ?
#
loop_
_entity_poly.entity_id
_entity_poly.type
_entity_poly.pdbx_seq_one_letter_code
_entity_poly.pdbx_strand_id
1 'polypeptide(L)'
;TMRIFFPLKIITYLQGEYCLEDNPMGITPAEAVAYEDAILAAIAKENRHFENGRGLAEYLDEGSLKEKVHSLYPSVEINDGELWGVMIAGLKESLSGEETAELLDFVTGQNSDGYGEGLEQRPIKTPDGEIYVSF
;
A
#
# COMPACT_ATOMS: atom_id res chain seq x y z
N THR A 1 1.67 -2.55 18.00
CA THR A 1 1.49 -2.36 16.54
C THR A 1 1.13 -3.70 15.94
N MET A 2 0.15 -3.73 15.04
CA MET A 2 -0.24 -4.91 14.26
C MET A 2 0.10 -4.65 12.79
N ARG A 3 0.42 -5.70 12.04
CA ARG A 3 0.89 -5.63 10.66
C ARG A 3 0.05 -6.57 9.81
N ILE A 4 -0.54 -6.05 8.74
CA ILE A 4 -1.38 -6.81 7.81
C ILE A 4 -0.65 -6.83 6.48
N PHE A 5 -0.15 -7.98 6.06
CA PHE A 5 0.57 -8.14 4.80
C PHE A 5 -0.39 -8.55 3.68
N PHE A 6 -0.16 -8.01 2.49
CA PHE A 6 -0.91 -8.31 1.26
C PHE A 6 0.02 -8.28 0.05
N PRO A 7 -0.29 -9.07 -0.98
CA PRO A 7 0.53 -9.12 -2.20
C PRO A 7 0.52 -7.76 -2.91
N LEU A 8 1.60 -7.45 -3.62
CA LEU A 8 1.66 -6.31 -4.54
C LEU A 8 1.51 -6.79 -5.97
N LYS A 9 0.86 -5.98 -6.79
CA LYS A 9 0.93 -6.09 -8.24
C LYS A 9 1.74 -4.91 -8.77
N ILE A 10 2.86 -5.22 -9.43
CA ILE A 10 3.75 -4.21 -9.97
C ILE A 10 3.88 -4.46 -11.47
N ILE A 11 3.63 -3.40 -12.26
CA ILE A 11 3.76 -3.44 -13.70
C ILE A 11 4.62 -2.29 -14.20
N THR A 12 5.26 -2.50 -15.34
CA THR A 12 5.97 -1.47 -16.10
C THR A 12 5.59 -1.58 -17.58
N TYR A 13 5.80 -0.51 -18.33
CA TYR A 13 5.57 -0.48 -19.77
C TYR A 13 6.90 -0.22 -20.47
N LEU A 14 7.19 -0.99 -21.52
CA LEU A 14 8.36 -0.73 -22.34
C LEU A 14 8.25 0.64 -22.99
N GLN A 15 9.35 1.40 -22.93
CA GLN A 15 9.44 2.67 -23.61
C GLN A 15 9.69 2.43 -25.10
N GLY A 16 8.62 2.47 -25.91
CA GLY A 16 8.72 2.41 -27.36
C GLY A 16 9.30 3.71 -27.94
N GLU A 17 9.66 3.69 -29.24
CA GLU A 17 10.27 4.86 -29.93
C GLU A 17 9.39 6.13 -29.93
N TYR A 18 8.08 6.00 -29.70
CA TYR A 18 7.13 7.13 -29.74
C TYR A 18 6.11 7.16 -28.60
N CYS A 19 5.82 6.03 -27.94
CA CYS A 19 4.90 5.91 -26.80
C CYS A 19 5.22 4.67 -25.96
N LEU A 20 4.67 4.60 -24.75
CA LEU A 20 4.67 3.37 -23.97
C LEU A 20 3.94 2.29 -24.78
N GLU A 21 4.50 1.07 -24.84
CA GLU A 21 3.80 -0.05 -25.46
C GLU A 21 2.51 -0.37 -24.68
N ASP A 22 1.43 -0.75 -25.36
CA ASP A 22 0.13 -1.00 -24.71
C ASP A 22 0.11 -2.26 -23.82
N ASN A 23 1.18 -3.07 -23.83
CA ASN A 23 1.23 -4.32 -23.09
C ASN A 23 2.12 -4.18 -21.83
N PRO A 24 1.52 -4.21 -20.62
CA PRO A 24 2.30 -4.14 -19.39
C PRO A 24 3.11 -5.41 -19.15
N MET A 25 4.33 -5.24 -18.66
CA MET A 25 5.20 -6.29 -18.16
C MET A 25 5.06 -6.36 -16.64
N GLY A 26 4.77 -7.55 -16.11
CA GLY A 26 4.73 -7.77 -14.66
C GLY A 26 6.14 -7.86 -14.06
N ILE A 27 6.33 -7.23 -12.90
CA ILE A 27 7.53 -7.37 -12.07
C ILE A 27 7.17 -8.31 -10.92
N THR A 28 7.95 -9.37 -10.73
CA THR A 28 7.70 -10.33 -9.65
C THR A 28 7.97 -9.71 -8.27
N PRO A 29 7.35 -10.20 -7.19
CA PRO A 29 7.63 -9.70 -5.83
C PRO A 29 9.12 -9.75 -5.44
N ALA A 30 9.87 -10.73 -5.92
CA ALA A 30 11.31 -10.83 -5.69
C ALA A 30 12.12 -9.77 -6.46
N GLU A 31 11.77 -9.49 -7.72
CA GLU A 31 12.38 -8.41 -8.50
C GLU A 31 12.01 -7.02 -7.94
N ALA A 32 10.79 -6.91 -7.40
CA ALA A 32 10.25 -5.69 -6.82
C ALA A 32 11.07 -5.16 -5.64
N VAL A 33 11.83 -6.04 -4.96
CA VAL A 33 12.77 -5.68 -3.90
C VAL A 33 13.73 -4.57 -4.34
N ALA A 34 14.16 -4.55 -5.60
CA ALA A 34 15.05 -3.51 -6.13
C ALA A 34 14.42 -2.11 -6.14
N TYR A 35 13.08 -2.02 -6.07
CA TYR A 35 12.32 -0.78 -6.10
C TYR A 35 11.75 -0.37 -4.73
N GLU A 36 12.10 -1.08 -3.65
CA GLU A 36 11.57 -0.84 -2.29
C GLU A 36 11.67 0.65 -1.90
N ASP A 37 12.85 1.26 -2.04
CA ASP A 37 13.08 2.66 -1.68
C ASP A 37 12.20 3.63 -2.49
N ALA A 38 12.02 3.36 -3.79
CA ALA A 38 11.19 4.19 -4.65
C ALA A 38 9.71 4.08 -4.28
N ILE A 39 9.24 2.87 -3.97
CA ILE A 39 7.86 2.59 -3.56
C ILE A 39 7.58 3.18 -2.17
N LEU A 40 8.51 3.03 -1.21
CA LEU A 40 8.43 3.67 0.09
C LEU A 40 8.36 5.19 -0.02
N ALA A 41 9.17 5.80 -0.89
CA ALA A 41 9.14 7.25 -1.10
C ALA A 41 7.80 7.71 -1.69
N ALA A 42 7.22 6.95 -2.62
CA ALA A 42 5.92 7.23 -3.21
C ALA A 42 4.79 7.11 -2.17
N ILE A 43 4.77 6.04 -1.38
CA ILE A 43 3.83 5.84 -0.26
C ILE A 43 3.98 6.96 0.77
N ALA A 44 5.21 7.32 1.15
CA ALA A 44 5.47 8.39 2.11
C ALA A 44 4.98 9.74 1.59
N LYS A 45 5.05 9.99 0.28
CA LYS A 45 4.48 11.19 -0.34
C LYS A 45 2.95 11.17 -0.26
N GLU A 46 2.31 10.05 -0.56
CA GLU A 46 0.86 9.91 -0.49
C GLU A 46 0.34 10.03 0.95
N ASN A 47 1.07 9.45 1.91
CA ASN A 47 0.76 9.56 3.34
C ASN A 47 0.81 10.99 3.88
N ARG A 48 1.49 11.94 3.20
CA ARG A 48 1.50 13.35 3.60
C ARG A 48 0.16 14.06 3.36
N HIS A 49 -0.74 13.49 2.56
CA HIS A 49 -2.09 14.03 2.39
C HIS A 49 -2.98 13.81 3.62
N PHE A 50 -2.58 12.95 4.56
CA PHE A 50 -3.28 12.80 5.83
C PHE A 50 -2.98 13.97 6.78
N GLU A 51 -3.93 14.89 6.91
CA GLU A 51 -3.84 16.04 7.85
C GLU A 51 -4.37 15.72 9.25
N ASN A 52 -4.71 14.45 9.53
CA ASN A 52 -5.43 14.02 10.75
C ASN A 52 -4.53 13.33 11.80
N GLY A 53 -3.27 13.03 11.50
CA GLY A 53 -2.34 12.31 12.41
C GLY A 53 -2.71 10.85 12.74
N ARG A 54 -3.81 10.33 12.19
CA ARG A 54 -4.32 8.96 12.36
C ARG A 54 -4.24 8.13 11.06
N GLY A 55 -3.95 8.78 9.93
CA GLY A 55 -3.90 8.14 8.62
C GLY A 55 -5.28 7.65 8.20
N LEU A 56 -5.33 6.41 7.74
CA LEU A 56 -6.57 5.75 7.35
C LEU A 56 -7.48 5.42 8.55
N ALA A 57 -6.95 5.40 9.79
CA ALA A 57 -7.73 5.11 10.99
C ALA A 57 -8.78 6.19 11.33
N GLU A 58 -8.71 7.34 10.66
CA GLU A 58 -9.73 8.38 10.76
C GLU A 58 -11.05 7.97 10.08
N TYR A 59 -10.96 7.14 9.03
CA TYR A 59 -12.07 6.73 8.19
C TYR A 59 -12.69 5.40 8.60
N LEU A 60 -12.22 4.78 9.68
CA LEU A 60 -12.92 3.66 10.31
C LEU A 60 -14.30 4.13 10.80
N ASP A 61 -15.27 3.22 10.75
CA ASP A 61 -16.60 3.46 11.29
C ASP A 61 -16.54 3.72 12.79
N GLU A 62 -17.47 4.54 13.30
CA GLU A 62 -17.54 4.83 14.73
C GLU A 62 -17.84 3.55 15.53
N GLY A 63 -17.00 3.26 16.52
CA GLY A 63 -17.11 2.02 17.30
C GLY A 63 -15.83 1.65 18.02
N SER A 64 -15.84 0.48 18.66
CA SER A 64 -14.72 0.01 19.48
C SER A 64 -13.43 -0.15 18.66
N LEU A 65 -13.53 -0.61 17.41
CA LEU A 65 -12.36 -0.72 16.53
C LEU A 65 -11.65 0.63 16.35
N LYS A 66 -12.38 1.70 16.00
CA LYS A 66 -11.82 3.05 15.81
C LYS A 66 -11.20 3.63 17.07
N GLU A 67 -11.75 3.33 18.23
CA GLU A 67 -11.20 3.75 19.52
C GLU A 67 -9.84 3.08 19.81
N LYS A 68 -9.71 1.80 19.45
CA LYS A 68 -8.52 0.97 19.66
C LYS A 68 -7.42 1.21 18.63
N VAL A 69 -7.78 1.44 17.36
CA VAL A 69 -6.83 1.76 16.29
C VAL A 69 -6.55 3.27 16.32
N HIS A 70 -5.37 3.66 16.78
CA HIS A 70 -4.99 5.08 16.85
C HIS A 70 -4.27 5.56 15.58
N SER A 71 -3.72 4.66 14.77
CA SER A 71 -3.13 5.00 13.48
C SER A 71 -3.21 3.83 12.51
N LEU A 72 -3.30 4.11 11.22
CA LEU A 72 -3.31 3.11 10.16
C LEU A 72 -2.65 3.71 8.91
N TYR A 73 -1.49 3.17 8.53
CA TYR A 73 -0.69 3.70 7.42
C TYR A 73 -0.23 2.58 6.47
N PRO A 74 -0.39 2.76 5.16
CA PRO A 74 0.21 1.91 4.15
C PRO A 74 1.74 2.05 4.13
N SER A 75 2.43 0.95 3.82
CA SER A 75 3.87 0.82 3.60
C SER A 75 4.16 -0.41 2.73
N VAL A 76 5.43 -0.65 2.42
CA VAL A 76 5.93 -1.93 1.91
C VAL A 76 7.06 -2.45 2.79
N GLU A 77 7.26 -3.76 2.83
CA GLU A 77 8.39 -4.41 3.49
C GLU A 77 8.82 -5.69 2.78
N ILE A 78 10.11 -5.99 2.85
CA ILE A 78 10.65 -7.26 2.38
C ILE A 78 10.33 -8.37 3.39
N ASN A 79 9.64 -9.41 2.94
CA ASN A 79 9.39 -10.62 3.70
C ASN A 79 9.75 -11.84 2.84
N ASP A 80 10.65 -12.67 3.35
CA ASP A 80 11.17 -13.87 2.67
C ASP A 80 11.76 -13.61 1.25
N GLY A 81 12.45 -12.48 1.10
CA GLY A 81 13.08 -12.09 -0.18
C GLY A 81 12.10 -11.54 -1.22
N GLU A 82 10.84 -11.35 -0.85
CA GLU A 82 9.80 -10.75 -1.69
C GLU A 82 9.33 -9.42 -1.10
N LEU A 83 8.98 -8.46 -1.95
CA LEU A 83 8.37 -7.21 -1.50
C LEU A 83 6.86 -7.40 -1.29
N TRP A 84 6.39 -7.06 -0.10
CA TRP A 84 4.98 -7.13 0.29
C TRP A 84 4.43 -5.75 0.62
N GLY A 85 3.15 -5.54 0.31
CA GLY A 85 2.38 -4.44 0.86
C GLY A 85 2.10 -4.72 2.32
N VAL A 86 2.12 -3.67 3.14
CA VAL A 86 1.76 -3.79 4.55
C VAL A 86 0.95 -2.60 5.04
N MET A 87 -0.15 -2.90 5.72
CA MET A 87 -0.84 -1.93 6.55
C MET A 87 -0.33 -2.00 7.97
N ILE A 88 0.25 -0.90 8.46
CA ILE A 88 0.78 -0.78 9.82
C ILE A 88 -0.29 -0.14 10.70
N ALA A 89 -0.90 -0.95 11.57
CA ALA A 89 -1.91 -0.52 12.52
C ALA A 89 -1.30 -0.24 13.90
N GLY A 90 -1.35 1.03 14.31
CA GLY A 90 -1.10 1.42 15.68
C GLY A 90 -2.31 1.10 16.56
N LEU A 91 -2.12 0.21 17.54
CA LEU A 91 -3.17 -0.21 18.47
C LEU A 91 -2.92 0.34 19.87
N LYS A 92 -3.98 0.80 20.55
CA LYS A 92 -3.95 1.13 21.98
C LYS A 92 -4.09 -0.12 22.86
N GLU A 93 -4.78 -1.13 22.35
CA GLU A 93 -5.02 -2.43 23.00
C GLU A 93 -5.23 -3.52 21.94
N SER A 94 -5.27 -4.78 22.36
CA SER A 94 -5.49 -5.91 21.45
C SER A 94 -6.90 -5.89 20.86
N LEU A 95 -7.01 -6.25 19.58
CA LEU A 95 -8.29 -6.42 18.90
C LEU A 95 -8.88 -7.80 19.23
N SER A 96 -10.21 -7.87 19.30
CA SER A 96 -10.96 -9.13 19.28
C SER A 96 -10.87 -9.76 17.88
N GLY A 97 -11.35 -11.01 17.75
CA GLY A 97 -11.44 -11.66 16.44
C GLY A 97 -12.36 -10.92 15.48
N GLU A 98 -13.48 -10.40 15.97
CA GLU A 98 -14.45 -9.62 15.19
C GLU A 98 -13.85 -8.29 14.72
N GLU A 99 -13.17 -7.56 15.62
CA GLU A 99 -12.49 -6.30 15.31
C GLU A 99 -11.32 -6.51 14.33
N THR A 100 -10.63 -7.65 14.43
CA THR A 100 -9.58 -8.00 13.48
C THR A 100 -10.15 -8.24 12.10
N ALA A 101 -11.28 -8.97 11.99
CA ALA A 101 -11.95 -9.20 10.71
C ALA A 101 -12.44 -7.88 10.09
N GLU A 102 -13.07 -7.02 10.89
CA GLU A 102 -13.54 -5.70 10.46
C GLU A 102 -12.38 -4.83 9.93
N LEU A 103 -11.23 -4.82 10.61
CA LEU A 103 -10.05 -4.10 10.14
C LEU A 103 -9.48 -4.69 8.84
N LEU A 104 -9.49 -6.02 8.68
CA LEU A 104 -9.04 -6.67 7.44
C LEU A 104 -9.95 -6.33 6.26
N ASP A 105 -11.27 -6.31 6.48
CA ASP A 105 -12.25 -5.91 5.47
C ASP A 105 -12.05 -4.45 5.05
N PHE A 106 -11.84 -3.55 6.02
CA PHE A 106 -11.53 -2.15 5.75
C PHE A 106 -10.23 -1.99 4.94
N VAL A 107 -9.17 -2.70 5.32
CA VAL A 107 -7.87 -2.66 4.59
C VAL A 107 -8.02 -3.21 3.17
N THR A 108 -8.77 -4.29 2.99
CA THR A 108 -9.05 -4.86 1.67
C THR A 108 -9.80 -3.86 0.79
N GLY A 109 -10.78 -3.15 1.37
CA GLY A 109 -11.46 -2.04 0.72
C GLY A 109 -10.51 -0.93 0.28
N GLN A 110 -9.64 -0.46 1.17
CA GLN A 110 -8.65 0.60 0.88
C GLN A 110 -7.57 0.21 -0.15
N ASN A 111 -7.27 -1.08 -0.26
CA ASN A 111 -6.32 -1.60 -1.25
C ASN A 111 -6.96 -1.67 -2.64
N SER A 112 -8.22 -2.10 -2.72
CA SER A 112 -8.95 -2.24 -3.98
C SER A 112 -9.50 -0.92 -4.51
N ASP A 113 -9.82 0.02 -3.62
CA ASP A 113 -10.44 1.32 -3.89
C ASP A 113 -9.93 2.35 -2.86
N GLY A 114 -9.96 3.64 -3.15
CA GLY A 114 -9.45 4.67 -2.24
C GLY A 114 -7.93 4.82 -2.30
N TYR A 115 -7.19 4.38 -1.28
CA TYR A 115 -5.74 4.62 -1.21
C TYR A 115 -4.98 3.94 -2.36
N GLY A 116 -5.37 2.69 -2.70
CA GLY A 116 -4.70 1.91 -3.73
C GLY A 116 -4.72 2.55 -5.12
N GLU A 117 -5.77 3.31 -5.45
CA GLU A 117 -5.89 3.99 -6.73
C GLU A 117 -4.78 5.02 -6.97
N GLY A 118 -4.29 5.66 -5.89
CA GLY A 118 -3.30 6.73 -6.00
C GLY A 118 -1.98 6.27 -6.61
N LEU A 119 -1.53 5.07 -6.25
CA LEU A 119 -0.27 4.47 -6.74
C LEU A 119 -0.44 3.70 -8.05
N GLU A 120 -1.65 3.22 -8.34
CA GLU A 120 -1.97 2.59 -9.63
C GLU A 120 -2.09 3.63 -10.75
N GLN A 121 -2.62 4.83 -10.47
CA GLN A 121 -2.82 5.86 -11.50
C GLN A 121 -1.60 6.76 -11.72
N ARG A 122 -0.66 6.81 -10.77
CA ARG A 122 0.51 7.72 -10.82
C ARG A 122 1.81 6.92 -10.89
N PRO A 123 2.51 6.92 -12.04
CA PRO A 123 3.74 6.16 -12.16
C PRO A 123 4.81 6.65 -11.18
N ILE A 124 5.54 5.69 -10.62
CA ILE A 124 6.76 5.92 -9.86
C ILE A 124 7.92 5.90 -10.86
N LYS A 125 8.65 7.02 -10.94
CA LYS A 125 9.82 7.14 -11.82
C LYS A 125 11.03 6.48 -11.18
N THR A 126 11.62 5.54 -11.88
CA THR A 126 12.83 4.81 -11.48
C THR A 126 13.91 4.97 -12.56
N PRO A 127 15.17 4.65 -12.28
CA PRO A 127 16.21 4.62 -13.31
C PRO A 127 15.91 3.65 -14.47
N ASP A 128 15.14 2.60 -14.21
CA ASP A 128 14.80 1.55 -15.18
C ASP A 128 13.50 1.83 -15.96
N GLY A 129 12.81 2.94 -15.64
CA GLY A 129 11.55 3.34 -16.25
C GLY A 129 10.47 3.70 -15.26
N GLU A 130 9.23 3.72 -15.71
CA GLU A 130 8.05 3.97 -14.88
C GLU A 130 7.45 2.64 -14.41
N ILE A 131 7.17 2.55 -13.10
CA ILE A 131 6.46 1.42 -12.50
C ILE A 131 5.13 1.89 -11.91
N TYR A 132 4.15 1.00 -11.91
CA TYR A 132 2.81 1.22 -11.37
C TYR A 132 2.54 0.13 -10.34
N VAL A 133 2.02 0.52 -9.18
CA VAL A 133 1.88 -0.37 -8.01
C VAL A 133 0.43 -0.39 -7.56
N SER A 134 -0.11 -1.60 -7.42
CA SER A 134 -1.43 -1.87 -6.81
C SER A 134 -1.29 -2.84 -5.64
N PHE A 135 -2.25 -2.79 -4.71
CA PHE A 135 -2.28 -3.56 -3.47
C PHE A 135 -3.39 -4.63 -3.43
#